data_AF-A0AAV4IZ54-F1
#
_entry.id   AF-A0AAV4IZ54-F1
#
_cell.length_a   1.000
_cell.length_b   1.000
_cell.length_c   1.000
_cell.angle_alpha   90.00
_cell.angle_beta   90.00
_cell.angle_gamma   90.00
#
_symmetry.space_group_name_H-M   'P 1'
#
loop_
_entity.id
_entity.type
_entity.pdbx_description
1 polymer ?
#
loop_
_entity_poly.entity_id
_entity_poly.type
_entity_poly.pdbx_seq_one_letter_code
_entity_poly.pdbx_strand_id
1 'polypeptide(L)'
;MDRRESPLKRLLTLCIIKLYGKYSKHMYFPQKLINILSDMYVNNQCCVRHGGQQSDWFTVKSGFRQGCIISPLLFLIATNQQPRGITWKAFNHLQDEDFADDIALLSHSQKDMQEKIRCHETTARSIGLKISHSKSKVMKINTKSNSDVLIDGKSVENVTDFKYFGSYLTADGNINREISARIVMASTAFYKLNNI
;
A
#
# COMPACT_ATOMS: atom_id res chain seq x y z
N MET A 1 -2.12 4.94 30.36
CA MET A 1 -2.34 4.70 28.92
C MET A 1 -3.47 5.62 28.44
N ASP A 2 -3.12 6.78 27.88
CA ASP A 2 -4.10 7.80 27.43
C ASP A 2 -4.65 7.45 26.03
N ARG A 3 -5.99 7.44 25.88
CA ARG A 3 -6.70 7.10 24.64
C ARG A 3 -6.76 8.26 23.64
N ARG A 4 -5.88 9.26 23.75
CA ARG A 4 -5.89 10.49 22.94
C ARG A 4 -4.60 10.77 22.15
N GLU A 5 -3.74 9.78 21.94
CA GLU A 5 -2.64 9.97 21.00
C GLU A 5 -3.16 10.03 19.56
N SER A 6 -2.81 11.10 18.85
CA SER A 6 -3.12 11.24 17.42
C SER A 6 -2.55 10.04 16.64
N PRO A 7 -3.28 9.52 15.63
CA PRO A 7 -2.79 8.41 14.80
C PRO A 7 -1.37 8.62 14.26
N LEU A 8 -0.98 9.86 13.98
CA LEU A 8 0.38 10.21 13.55
C LEU A 8 1.43 9.99 14.63
N LYS A 9 1.19 10.46 15.87
CA LYS A 9 2.07 10.17 17.01
C LYS A 9 2.21 8.66 17.22
N ARG A 10 1.11 7.90 17.15
CA ARG A 10 1.17 6.43 17.26
C ARG A 10 1.98 5.79 16.14
N LEU A 11 1.81 6.25 14.90
CA LEU A 11 2.54 5.77 13.73
C LEU A 11 4.05 6.08 13.82
N LEU A 12 4.42 7.30 14.23
CA LEU A 12 5.82 7.66 14.44
C LEU A 12 6.43 6.95 15.63
N THR A 13 5.72 6.85 16.75
CA THR A 13 6.16 6.06 17.89
C THR A 13 6.41 4.61 17.48
N LEU A 14 5.54 4.00 16.66
CA LEU A 14 5.76 2.68 16.09
C LEU A 14 6.98 2.63 15.15
N CYS A 15 7.18 3.62 14.28
CA CYS A 15 8.36 3.70 13.42
C CYS A 15 9.65 3.85 14.23
N ILE A 16 9.67 4.72 15.24
CA ILE A 16 10.81 4.99 16.12
C ILE A 16 11.11 3.73 16.95
N ILE A 17 10.11 3.13 17.60
CA ILE A 17 10.27 1.87 18.35
C ILE A 17 10.81 0.76 17.44
N LYS A 18 10.38 0.67 16.18
CA LYS A 18 10.93 -0.30 15.22
C LYS A 18 12.36 0.00 14.80
N LEU A 19 12.69 1.26 14.56
CA LEU A 19 14.05 1.70 14.27
C LEU A 19 14.99 1.31 15.42
N TYR A 20 14.57 1.48 16.68
CA TYR A 20 15.34 0.99 17.83
C TYR A 20 15.30 -0.55 17.98
N GLY A 21 14.13 -1.18 17.96
CA GLY A 21 13.98 -2.59 18.32
C GLY A 21 14.48 -3.59 17.28
N LYS A 22 14.20 -3.34 15.99
CA LYS A 22 14.54 -4.27 14.89
C LYS A 22 15.94 -4.01 14.33
N TYR A 23 16.36 -2.75 14.29
CA TYR A 23 17.63 -2.36 13.68
C TYR A 23 18.77 -2.09 14.67
N SER A 24 18.54 -1.92 15.99
CA SER A 24 19.65 -1.72 16.95
C SER A 24 20.70 -2.84 16.96
N LYS A 25 20.33 -4.07 16.58
CA LYS A 25 21.29 -5.19 16.48
C LYS A 25 22.21 -5.12 15.26
N HIS A 26 21.87 -4.32 14.23
CA HIS A 26 22.58 -4.32 12.94
C HIS A 26 22.90 -2.92 12.37
N MET A 27 22.23 -1.87 12.83
CA MET A 27 22.38 -0.50 12.33
C MET A 27 22.08 0.51 13.45
N TYR A 28 23.10 1.26 13.87
CA TYR A 28 22.92 2.36 14.82
C TYR A 28 22.19 3.51 14.13
N PHE A 29 21.02 3.90 14.64
CA PHE A 29 20.29 5.06 14.14
C PHE A 29 20.59 6.26 15.07
N PRO A 30 21.29 7.31 14.59
CA PRO A 30 21.69 8.43 15.45
C PRO A 30 20.49 9.11 16.13
N GLN A 31 20.60 9.35 17.44
CA GLN A 31 19.57 10.04 18.23
C GLN A 31 19.16 11.39 17.62
N LYS A 32 20.14 12.11 17.04
CA LYS A 32 19.89 13.39 16.35
C LYS A 32 18.88 13.25 15.21
N LEU A 33 18.96 12.18 14.42
CA LEU A 33 17.99 11.93 13.34
C LEU A 33 16.61 11.63 13.90
N ILE A 34 16.53 10.90 15.00
CA ILE A 34 15.26 10.56 15.65
C ILE A 34 14.57 11.81 16.20
N ASN A 35 15.35 12.72 16.79
CA ASN A 35 14.85 13.99 17.25
C ASN A 35 14.33 14.84 16.08
N ILE A 36 15.09 14.93 14.97
CA ILE A 36 14.65 15.63 13.76
C ILE A 36 13.34 15.02 13.22
N LEU A 37 13.23 13.69 13.15
CA LEU A 37 12.00 13.02 12.71
C LEU A 37 10.82 13.28 13.65
N SER A 38 11.07 13.29 14.96
CA SER A 38 10.07 13.65 15.96
C SER A 38 9.59 15.09 15.74
N ASP A 39 10.50 16.05 15.62
CA ASP A 39 10.16 17.47 15.38
C ASP A 39 9.41 17.68 14.06
N MET A 40 9.72 16.88 13.03
CA MET A 40 9.02 16.94 11.75
C MET A 40 7.57 16.47 11.79
N TYR A 41 7.15 15.68 12.77
CA TYR A 41 5.82 15.05 12.72
C TYR A 41 5.00 15.19 14.01
N VAL A 42 5.65 15.35 15.16
CA VAL A 42 4.99 15.54 16.45
C VAL A 42 4.56 17.00 16.56
N ASN A 43 3.26 17.22 16.82
CA ASN A 43 2.66 18.56 16.96
C ASN A 43 2.87 19.49 15.75
N ASN A 44 3.09 18.93 14.55
CA ASN A 44 3.29 19.73 13.35
C ASN A 44 1.98 20.38 12.86
N GLN A 45 2.09 21.58 12.29
CA GLN A 45 1.01 22.31 11.63
C GLN A 45 1.31 22.47 10.14
N CYS A 46 0.26 22.55 9.33
CA CYS A 46 0.34 22.82 7.91
C CYS A 46 -0.65 23.93 7.53
N CYS A 47 -0.38 24.58 6.40
CA CYS A 47 -1.31 25.45 5.70
C CYS A 47 -1.25 25.12 4.21
N VAL A 48 -2.31 25.45 3.46
CA VAL A 48 -2.36 25.29 2.01
C VAL A 48 -2.05 26.63 1.36
N ARG A 49 -1.08 26.65 0.45
CA ARG A 49 -0.81 27.82 -0.40
C ARG A 49 -1.25 27.56 -1.83
N HIS A 50 -2.07 28.45 -2.37
CA HIS A 50 -2.55 28.37 -3.75
C HIS A 50 -2.81 29.78 -4.29
N GLY A 51 -2.34 30.07 -5.51
CA GLY A 51 -2.57 31.37 -6.16
C GLY A 51 -2.07 32.59 -5.35
N GLY A 52 -0.97 32.45 -4.61
CA GLY A 52 -0.44 33.52 -3.74
C GLY A 52 -1.20 33.72 -2.42
N GLN A 53 -2.30 33.00 -2.20
CA GLN A 53 -3.06 33.01 -0.96
C GLN A 53 -2.64 31.85 -0.05
N GLN A 54 -2.83 32.02 1.26
CA GLN A 54 -2.51 31.02 2.28
C GLN A 54 -3.74 30.76 3.15
N SER A 55 -4.06 29.50 3.41
CA SER A 55 -5.08 29.13 4.38
C SER A 55 -4.63 29.38 5.81
N ASP A 56 -5.57 29.30 6.75
CA ASP A 56 -5.24 29.19 8.16
C ASP A 56 -4.39 27.94 8.44
N TRP A 57 -3.60 28.02 9.51
CA TRP A 57 -2.81 26.90 10.01
C TRP A 57 -3.70 25.86 10.69
N PHE A 58 -3.45 24.59 10.39
CA PHE A 58 -4.13 23.47 11.02
C PHE A 58 -3.13 22.41 11.46
N THR A 59 -3.41 21.76 12.58
CA THR A 59 -2.57 20.68 13.11
C THR A 59 -2.75 19.40 12.30
N VAL A 60 -1.65 18.78 11.90
CA VAL A 60 -1.65 17.50 11.18
C VAL A 60 -1.85 16.36 12.18
N LYS A 61 -2.93 15.59 12.01
CA LYS A 61 -3.32 14.51 12.95
C LYS A 61 -2.94 13.10 12.46
N SER A 62 -2.72 12.92 11.16
CA SER A 62 -2.46 11.64 10.51
C SER A 62 -1.73 11.82 9.18
N GLY A 63 -1.15 10.72 8.69
CA GLY A 63 -0.56 10.64 7.36
C GLY A 63 0.91 11.07 7.28
N PHE A 64 1.61 10.51 6.29
CA PHE A 64 2.96 10.95 5.94
C PHE A 64 2.89 12.19 5.04
N ARG A 65 3.93 13.04 5.08
CA ARG A 65 3.97 14.26 4.25
C ARG A 65 4.21 13.86 2.79
N GLN A 66 3.23 14.04 1.91
CA GLN A 66 3.42 13.84 0.47
C GLN A 66 4.46 14.82 -0.07
N GLY A 67 5.36 14.33 -0.94
CA GLY A 67 6.49 15.11 -1.46
C GLY A 67 7.71 15.18 -0.53
N CYS A 68 7.64 14.70 0.72
CA CYS A 68 8.81 14.61 1.58
C CYS A 68 9.63 13.35 1.27
N ILE A 69 10.93 13.53 1.05
CA ILE A 69 11.89 12.47 0.67
C ILE A 69 11.92 11.31 1.68
N ILE A 70 11.71 11.59 2.97
CA ILE A 70 11.79 10.58 4.04
C ILE A 70 10.44 9.86 4.25
N SER A 71 9.32 10.47 3.84
CA SER A 71 7.98 9.88 4.01
C SER A 71 7.85 8.47 3.42
N PRO A 72 8.31 8.17 2.18
CA PRO A 72 8.27 6.82 1.64
C PRO A 72 9.02 5.79 2.50
N LEU A 73 10.19 6.15 3.03
CA LEU A 73 10.98 5.28 3.90
C LEU A 73 10.25 5.00 5.21
N LEU A 74 9.67 6.03 5.84
CA LEU A 74 8.88 5.86 7.06
C LEU A 74 7.63 5.01 6.84
N PHE A 75 6.95 5.19 5.71
CA PHE A 75 5.82 4.36 5.30
C PHE A 75 6.24 2.90 5.12
N LEU A 76 7.38 2.65 4.46
CA LEU A 76 7.93 1.31 4.32
C LEU A 76 8.22 0.67 5.68
N ILE A 77 8.88 1.40 6.60
CA ILE A 77 9.19 0.90 7.95
C ILE A 77 7.90 0.62 8.75
N ALA A 78 6.93 1.54 8.70
CA ALA A 78 5.64 1.41 9.39
C ALA A 78 4.91 0.14 8.95
N THR A 79 4.85 -0.07 7.64
CA THR A 79 4.10 -1.17 7.04
C THR A 79 4.84 -2.50 7.20
N ASN A 80 6.18 -2.51 7.39
CA ASN A 80 7.02 -3.71 7.53
C ASN A 80 6.87 -4.43 8.89
N GLN A 81 5.64 -4.83 9.23
CA GLN A 81 5.23 -5.46 10.49
C GLN A 81 5.45 -6.97 10.52
N GLN A 82 5.56 -7.63 9.37
CA GLN A 82 5.81 -9.06 9.25
C GLN A 82 7.01 -9.31 8.32
N PRO A 83 7.66 -10.49 8.32
CA PRO A 83 8.39 -10.91 7.13
C PRO A 83 7.42 -10.84 5.94
N ARG A 84 7.66 -9.87 5.05
CA ARG A 84 6.83 -9.64 3.87
C ARG A 84 7.45 -10.36 2.69
N GLY A 85 6.62 -11.13 1.99
CA GLY A 85 7.02 -12.13 1.00
C GLY A 85 7.10 -13.55 1.59
N ILE A 86 6.90 -14.56 0.74
CA ILE A 86 7.11 -15.97 1.12
C ILE A 86 8.61 -16.30 1.09
N THR A 87 9.05 -17.03 2.11
CA THR A 87 10.29 -17.82 2.09
C THR A 87 10.16 -18.99 1.11
N TRP A 88 10.98 -19.05 0.06
CA TRP A 88 11.15 -20.26 -0.74
C TRP A 88 12.53 -20.91 -0.60
N LYS A 89 12.55 -21.98 0.20
CA LYS A 89 13.09 -23.29 -0.19
C LYS A 89 11.99 -24.33 0.08
N ALA A 90 11.72 -25.30 -0.79
CA ALA A 90 12.63 -25.83 -1.81
C ALA A 90 12.39 -25.44 -3.29
N PHE A 91 11.17 -25.13 -3.79
CA PHE A 91 10.89 -24.86 -5.23
C PHE A 91 9.70 -23.92 -5.58
N ASN A 92 9.94 -22.59 -5.50
CA ASN A 92 9.23 -21.45 -6.12
C ASN A 92 7.68 -21.27 -6.04
N HIS A 93 7.20 -20.21 -5.37
CA HIS A 93 5.92 -19.49 -5.60
C HIS A 93 6.05 -18.01 -5.18
N LEU A 94 5.59 -17.14 -6.09
CA LEU A 94 5.32 -15.71 -5.89
C LEU A 94 4.00 -15.60 -5.11
N GLN A 95 3.95 -14.88 -3.98
CA GLN A 95 2.63 -14.62 -3.39
C GLN A 95 2.23 -13.18 -3.17
N ASP A 96 3.12 -12.23 -2.89
CA ASP A 96 2.63 -10.85 -2.76
C ASP A 96 3.58 -9.83 -3.42
N GLU A 97 3.04 -9.00 -4.31
CA GLU A 97 3.72 -7.87 -4.97
C GLU A 97 3.25 -6.59 -4.28
N ASP A 98 4.10 -6.02 -3.42
CA ASP A 98 3.82 -4.77 -2.69
C ASP A 98 4.51 -3.60 -3.40
N PHE A 99 3.74 -2.61 -3.87
CA PHE A 99 4.28 -1.33 -4.31
C PHE A 99 3.52 -0.19 -3.62
N ALA A 100 4.21 0.50 -2.71
CA ALA A 100 3.58 1.52 -1.87
C ALA A 100 2.33 0.97 -1.15
N ASP A 101 1.15 1.48 -1.49
CA ASP A 101 -0.15 1.09 -0.94
C ASP A 101 -0.86 -0.03 -1.72
N ASP A 102 -0.35 -0.42 -2.88
CA ASP A 102 -0.88 -1.53 -3.68
C ASP A 102 -0.25 -2.86 -3.25
N ILE A 103 -1.09 -3.88 -3.08
CA ILE A 103 -0.70 -5.23 -2.69
C ILE A 103 -1.51 -6.22 -3.53
N ALA A 104 -0.84 -7.10 -4.24
CA ALA A 104 -1.45 -8.29 -4.82
C ALA A 104 -1.26 -9.47 -3.87
N LEU A 105 -2.32 -10.19 -3.51
CA LEU A 105 -2.22 -11.42 -2.71
C LEU A 105 -2.52 -12.62 -3.60
N LEU A 106 -1.68 -13.66 -3.56
CA LEU A 106 -1.88 -14.90 -4.29
C LEU A 106 -2.03 -16.08 -3.34
N SER A 107 -2.86 -17.05 -3.70
CA SER A 107 -3.13 -18.23 -2.91
C SER A 107 -3.63 -19.39 -3.77
N HIS A 108 -3.35 -20.62 -3.37
CA HIS A 108 -3.87 -21.84 -4.00
C HIS A 108 -5.25 -22.23 -3.51
N SER A 109 -5.66 -21.74 -2.34
CA SER A 109 -6.97 -22.02 -1.77
C SER A 109 -7.67 -20.72 -1.36
N GLN A 110 -9.00 -20.73 -1.46
CA GLN A 110 -9.82 -19.61 -1.00
C GLN A 110 -9.72 -19.44 0.53
N LYS A 111 -9.55 -20.54 1.28
CA LYS A 111 -9.37 -20.50 2.73
C LYS A 111 -8.12 -19.69 3.09
N ASP A 112 -6.98 -20.04 2.49
CA ASP A 112 -5.72 -19.34 2.73
C ASP A 112 -5.79 -17.88 2.24
N MET A 113 -6.50 -17.62 1.13
CA MET A 113 -6.74 -16.25 0.67
C MET A 113 -7.48 -15.42 1.72
N GLN A 114 -8.53 -15.98 2.32
CA GLN A 114 -9.32 -15.29 3.33
C GLN A 114 -8.52 -15.07 4.62
N GLU A 115 -7.66 -16.01 5.01
CA GLU A 115 -6.75 -15.88 6.14
C GLU A 115 -5.71 -14.77 5.92
N LYS A 116 -5.11 -14.71 4.72
CA LYS A 116 -4.20 -13.64 4.33
C LYS A 116 -4.85 -12.27 4.40
N ILE A 117 -6.06 -12.13 3.86
CA ILE A 117 -6.81 -10.87 3.90
C ILE A 117 -7.08 -10.45 5.35
N ARG A 118 -7.54 -11.36 6.22
CA ARG A 118 -7.78 -11.06 7.64
C ARG A 118 -6.51 -10.62 8.37
N CYS A 119 -5.39 -11.29 8.09
CA CYS A 119 -4.09 -10.92 8.63
C CYS A 119 -3.68 -9.51 8.14
N HIS A 120 -3.88 -9.24 6.86
CA HIS A 120 -3.58 -7.96 6.24
C HIS A 120 -4.46 -6.84 6.80
N GLU A 121 -5.76 -7.05 6.98
CA GLU A 121 -6.70 -6.12 7.62
C GLU A 121 -6.30 -5.77 9.03
N THR A 122 -5.94 -6.78 9.82
CA THR A 122 -5.50 -6.59 11.21
C THR A 122 -4.22 -5.77 11.25
N THR A 123 -3.28 -6.08 10.38
CA THR A 123 -1.99 -5.37 10.29
C THR A 123 -2.19 -3.93 9.82
N ALA A 124 -2.96 -3.70 8.75
CA ALA A 124 -3.27 -2.38 8.23
C ALA A 124 -3.97 -1.51 9.30
N ARG A 125 -4.97 -2.04 9.98
CA ARG A 125 -5.70 -1.34 11.05
C ARG A 125 -4.80 -0.98 12.23
N SER A 126 -3.83 -1.84 12.57
CA SER A 126 -2.87 -1.58 13.66
C SER A 126 -2.00 -0.33 13.44
N ILE A 127 -1.76 0.02 12.17
CA ILE A 127 -0.99 1.20 11.74
C ILE A 127 -1.87 2.32 11.19
N GLY A 128 -3.20 2.23 11.36
CA GLY A 128 -4.15 3.27 10.93
C GLY A 128 -4.42 3.32 9.43
N LEU A 129 -4.10 2.26 8.69
CA LEU A 129 -4.49 2.10 7.28
C LEU A 129 -5.84 1.37 7.16
N LYS A 130 -6.51 1.61 6.03
CA LYS A 130 -7.79 0.97 5.69
C LYS A 130 -7.70 0.44 4.26
N ILE A 131 -8.13 -0.81 4.06
CA ILE A 131 -8.19 -1.41 2.73
C ILE A 131 -9.38 -0.81 1.95
N SER A 132 -9.14 -0.43 0.71
CA SER A 132 -10.16 0.16 -0.15
C SER A 132 -10.97 -0.92 -0.87
N HIS A 133 -12.11 -1.31 -0.29
CA HIS A 133 -13.01 -2.31 -0.87
C HIS A 133 -13.35 -2.08 -2.36
N SER A 134 -13.61 -0.83 -2.76
CA SER A 134 -13.93 -0.49 -4.16
C SER A 134 -12.79 -0.68 -5.15
N LYS A 135 -11.54 -0.60 -4.68
CA LYS A 135 -10.32 -0.77 -5.49
C LYS A 135 -9.81 -2.21 -5.47
N SER A 136 -10.11 -2.96 -4.42
CA SER A 136 -9.77 -4.37 -4.33
C SER A 136 -10.60 -5.20 -5.31
N LYS A 137 -9.94 -6.13 -6.00
CA LYS A 137 -10.55 -7.09 -6.93
C LYS A 137 -10.03 -8.48 -6.62
N VAL A 138 -10.82 -9.49 -6.96
CA VAL A 138 -10.44 -10.90 -6.86
C VAL A 138 -10.44 -11.50 -8.26
N MET A 139 -9.32 -12.07 -8.65
CA MET A 139 -9.21 -12.82 -9.90
C MET A 139 -9.07 -14.30 -9.58
N LYS A 140 -9.95 -15.12 -10.15
CA LYS A 140 -9.97 -16.57 -9.96
C LYS A 140 -9.36 -17.24 -11.19
N ILE A 141 -8.24 -17.93 -11.00
CA ILE A 141 -7.49 -18.58 -12.09
C ILE A 141 -7.64 -20.10 -11.92
N ASN A 142 -8.01 -20.80 -12.99
CA ASN A 142 -8.09 -22.27 -13.03
C ASN A 142 -8.93 -22.92 -11.89
N THR A 143 -9.98 -22.25 -11.44
CA THR A 143 -10.85 -22.74 -10.36
C THR A 143 -12.33 -22.62 -10.70
N LYS A 144 -13.12 -23.60 -10.26
CA LYS A 144 -14.60 -23.61 -10.36
C LYS A 144 -15.27 -23.07 -9.09
N SER A 145 -14.49 -22.58 -8.12
CA SER A 145 -15.04 -22.11 -6.85
C SER A 145 -15.83 -20.82 -7.03
N ASN A 146 -17.13 -20.88 -6.72
CA ASN A 146 -18.02 -19.71 -6.72
C ASN A 146 -18.06 -18.98 -5.39
N SER A 147 -17.29 -19.44 -4.41
CA SER A 147 -17.31 -18.84 -3.09
C SER A 147 -16.68 -17.45 -3.09
N ASP A 148 -17.25 -16.58 -2.27
CA ASP A 148 -16.83 -15.19 -2.16
C ASP A 148 -15.60 -15.03 -1.26
N VAL A 149 -14.84 -13.97 -1.55
CA VAL A 149 -13.75 -13.49 -0.71
C VAL A 149 -14.22 -12.17 -0.09
N LEU A 150 -14.00 -12.04 1.21
CA LEU A 150 -14.55 -10.93 2.00
C LEU A 150 -13.44 -9.99 2.49
N ILE A 151 -13.69 -8.68 2.38
CA ILE A 151 -12.93 -7.61 3.04
C ILE A 151 -13.92 -6.83 3.93
N ASP A 152 -13.61 -6.69 5.22
CA ASP A 152 -14.44 -6.11 6.27
C ASP A 152 -15.86 -6.71 6.27
N GLY A 153 -15.95 -8.02 6.00
CA GLY A 153 -17.21 -8.77 5.92
C GLY A 153 -18.03 -8.54 4.66
N LYS A 154 -17.52 -7.76 3.68
CA LYS A 154 -18.20 -7.49 2.41
C LYS A 154 -17.54 -8.24 1.26
N SER A 155 -18.36 -8.82 0.38
CA SER A 155 -17.89 -9.53 -0.81
C SER A 155 -17.13 -8.59 -1.74
N VAL A 156 -15.98 -9.04 -2.23
CA VAL A 156 -15.12 -8.32 -3.17
C VAL A 156 -15.49 -8.72 -4.59
N GLU A 157 -15.47 -7.76 -5.50
CA GLU A 157 -15.79 -8.00 -6.91
C GLU A 157 -14.83 -9.03 -7.54
N ASN A 158 -15.40 -10.07 -8.14
CA ASN A 158 -14.67 -11.04 -8.95
C ASN A 158 -14.52 -10.50 -10.39
N VAL A 159 -13.30 -10.52 -10.92
CA VAL A 159 -12.96 -10.02 -12.26
C VAL A 159 -12.23 -11.07 -13.08
N THR A 160 -12.39 -11.00 -14.40
CA THR A 160 -11.68 -11.83 -15.39
C THR A 160 -10.42 -11.17 -15.93
N ASP A 161 -10.35 -9.84 -15.89
CA ASP A 161 -9.17 -9.06 -16.21
C ASP A 161 -9.02 -7.88 -15.25
N PHE A 162 -7.78 -7.47 -15.02
CA PHE A 162 -7.45 -6.37 -14.13
C PHE A 162 -6.20 -5.64 -14.59
N LYS A 163 -6.24 -4.31 -14.57
CA LYS A 163 -5.08 -3.48 -14.91
C LYS A 163 -4.23 -3.25 -13.66
N TYR A 164 -3.06 -3.88 -13.59
CA TYR A 164 -2.10 -3.77 -12.50
C TYR A 164 -0.81 -3.09 -12.99
N PHE A 165 -0.38 -2.02 -12.34
CA PHE A 165 0.74 -1.16 -12.75
C PHE A 165 0.78 -0.78 -14.24
N GLY A 166 -0.39 -0.57 -14.84
CA GLY A 166 -0.48 -0.15 -16.23
C GLY A 166 -0.56 -1.30 -17.24
N SER A 167 -0.44 -2.55 -16.81
CA SER A 167 -0.54 -3.75 -17.65
C SER A 167 -1.79 -4.56 -17.30
N TYR A 168 -2.44 -5.13 -18.31
CA TYR A 168 -3.58 -6.03 -18.09
C TYR A 168 -3.12 -7.44 -17.73
N LEU A 169 -3.66 -7.93 -16.62
CA LEU A 169 -3.63 -9.33 -16.22
C LEU A 169 -4.99 -9.94 -16.54
N THR A 170 -5.00 -11.18 -17.01
CA THR A 170 -6.22 -11.90 -17.41
C THR A 170 -6.25 -13.28 -16.74
N ALA A 171 -7.44 -13.73 -16.36
CA ALA A 171 -7.63 -14.99 -15.65
C ALA A 171 -7.31 -16.22 -16.50
N ASP A 172 -7.41 -16.10 -17.83
CA ASP A 172 -7.07 -17.11 -18.82
C ASP A 172 -5.60 -17.03 -19.27
N GLY A 173 -4.83 -16.06 -18.78
CA GLY A 173 -3.43 -15.83 -19.17
C GLY A 173 -3.26 -15.24 -20.58
N ASN A 174 -4.34 -14.82 -21.24
CA ASN A 174 -4.28 -14.29 -22.59
C ASN A 174 -3.77 -12.83 -22.62
N ILE A 175 -2.75 -12.57 -23.45
CA ILE A 175 -2.13 -11.25 -23.62
C ILE A 175 -2.87 -10.34 -24.62
N ASN A 176 -3.86 -10.83 -25.38
CA ASN A 176 -4.56 -10.07 -26.41
C ASN A 176 -5.17 -8.76 -25.89
N ARG A 177 -5.68 -8.77 -24.66
CA ARG A 177 -6.24 -7.59 -24.00
C ARG A 177 -5.18 -6.51 -23.81
N GLU A 178 -3.99 -6.89 -23.36
CA GLU A 178 -2.85 -6.00 -23.18
C GLU A 178 -2.35 -5.43 -24.51
N ILE A 179 -2.19 -6.28 -25.54
CA ILE A 179 -1.77 -5.85 -26.88
C ILE A 179 -2.74 -4.79 -27.43
N SER A 180 -4.04 -5.09 -27.38
CA SER A 180 -5.08 -4.17 -27.85
C SER A 180 -5.03 -2.83 -27.11
N ALA A 181 -4.85 -2.86 -25.79
CA ALA A 181 -4.73 -1.66 -24.98
C ALA A 181 -3.49 -0.82 -25.36
N ARG A 182 -2.34 -1.46 -25.61
CA ARG A 182 -1.10 -0.77 -26.03
C ARG A 182 -1.23 -0.13 -27.40
N ILE A 183 -1.89 -0.79 -28.36
CA ILE A 183 -2.18 -0.22 -29.69
C ILE A 183 -3.04 1.03 -29.56
N VAL A 184 -4.10 0.99 -28.76
CA VAL A 184 -4.98 2.15 -28.53
C VAL A 184 -4.23 3.30 -27.86
N MET A 185 -3.39 3.01 -26.86
CA MET A 185 -2.57 4.02 -26.18
C MET A 185 -1.59 4.68 -27.16
N ALA A 186 -0.90 3.90 -27.99
CA ALA A 186 0.01 4.41 -29.01
C ALA A 186 -0.72 5.26 -30.06
N SER A 187 -1.86 4.78 -30.55
CA SER A 187 -2.68 5.49 -31.54
C SER A 187 -3.19 6.82 -30.97
N THR A 188 -3.63 6.83 -29.72
CA THR A 188 -4.08 8.05 -29.03
C THR A 188 -2.95 9.05 -28.85
N ALA A 189 -1.74 8.59 -28.48
CA ALA A 189 -0.58 9.45 -28.36
C ALA A 189 -0.18 10.06 -29.71
N PHE A 190 -0.16 9.25 -30.77
CA PHE A 190 0.13 9.69 -32.13
C PHE A 190 -0.89 10.73 -32.63
N TYR A 191 -2.18 10.48 -32.42
CA TYR A 191 -3.23 11.42 -32.82
C TYR A 191 -3.12 12.77 -32.09
N LYS A 192 -2.73 12.75 -30.80
CA LYS A 192 -2.49 14.00 -30.05
C LYS A 192 -1.33 14.80 -30.60
N LEU A 193 -0.26 14.14 -31.09
CA LEU A 193 0.88 14.82 -31.71
C LEU A 193 0.51 15.48 -33.04
N ASN A 194 -0.44 14.93 -33.79
CA ASN A 194 -0.93 15.54 -35.04
C ASN A 194 -1.83 16.77 -34.82
N ASN A 195 -2.19 17.08 -33.57
CA ASN A 195 -3.01 18.24 -33.20
C ASN A 195 -2.22 19.29 -32.40
N ILE A 196 -0.89 19.23 -32.45
CA ILE A 196 0.05 20.23 -31.94
C ILE A 196 0.70 20.90 -33.14
#